data_AF-A0A2G9M2Y7-F1
#
_entry.id   AF-A0A2G9M2Y7-F1
#
_cell.length_a   1.000
_cell.length_b   1.000
_cell.length_c   1.000
_cell.angle_alpha   90.00
_cell.angle_beta   90.00
_cell.angle_gamma   90.00
#
_symmetry.space_group_name_H-M   'P 1'
#
loop_
_entity.id
_entity.type
_entity.pdbx_description
1 polymer ?
#
loop_
_entity_poly.entity_id
_entity_poly.type
_entity_poly.pdbx_seq_one_letter_code
_entity_poly.pdbx_strand_id
1 'polypeptide(L)'
;MVKYLLPNRTYLIQRLNEPAERKGKALVNPFSFGAGYSGLEKKTEETLAKIWSWDYMGSAQFEDGIAQRALKSVSEYFSANDFAAGTCHLPDEKEVYYLCSREDEKGVKKTIEKLYSDERSFHLKEPAWVRQSFNNEEYHEKTAGWLELNNNFIFFKDKKMYKRILEQFIEHFV
;
A
#
# COMPACT_ATOMS: atom_id res chain seq x y z
N MET A 1 -5.17 24.45 7.99
CA MET A 1 -5.76 23.64 9.07
C MET A 1 -4.87 22.42 9.23
N VAL A 2 -4.20 22.25 10.37
CA VAL A 2 -3.10 21.28 10.49
C VAL A 2 -3.65 19.87 10.72
N LYS A 3 -3.66 19.02 9.70
CA LYS A 3 -3.96 17.59 9.86
C LYS A 3 -2.69 16.82 10.28
N TYR A 4 -2.31 16.90 11.55
CA TYR A 4 -1.39 15.92 12.14
C TYR A 4 -2.17 14.98 13.05
N LEU A 5 -2.84 13.99 12.47
CA LEU A 5 -3.51 12.90 13.21
C LEU A 5 -3.32 11.53 12.54
N LEU A 6 -2.27 11.34 11.73
CA LEU A 6 -2.12 10.12 10.94
C LEU A 6 -2.01 8.83 11.79
N PRO A 7 -1.28 8.78 12.93
CA PRO A 7 -1.25 7.56 13.73
C PRO A 7 -2.59 7.20 14.38
N ASN A 8 -3.40 8.21 14.74
CA ASN A 8 -4.67 8.01 15.45
C ASN A 8 -5.84 7.67 14.52
N ARG A 9 -5.61 7.68 13.20
CA ARG A 9 -6.62 7.41 12.18
C ARG A 9 -6.34 6.16 11.35
N THR A 10 -5.12 5.62 11.43
CA THR A 10 -4.78 4.36 10.78
C THR A 10 -5.62 3.22 11.37
N TYR A 11 -6.46 2.63 10.52
CA TYR A 11 -7.39 1.57 10.91
C TYR A 11 -7.38 0.42 9.89
N LEU A 12 -7.45 0.77 8.60
CA LEU A 12 -7.52 -0.17 7.49
C LEU A 12 -6.22 -0.11 6.69
N ILE A 13 -5.43 -1.17 6.82
CA ILE A 13 -4.25 -1.40 6.00
C ILE A 13 -4.51 -2.65 5.17
N GLN A 14 -4.32 -2.51 3.86
CA GLN A 14 -4.34 -3.62 2.92
C GLN A 14 -2.90 -4.05 2.61
N ARG A 15 -2.56 -5.30 2.90
CA ARG A 15 -1.23 -5.87 2.58
C ARG A 15 -1.14 -6.18 1.08
N LEU A 16 -0.01 -5.86 0.48
CA LEU A 16 0.32 -6.08 -0.93
C LEU A 16 1.37 -7.18 -1.00
N ASN A 17 1.13 -8.19 -1.82
CA ASN A 17 2.07 -9.26 -2.10
C ASN A 17 2.74 -9.05 -3.45
N GLU A 18 3.85 -9.75 -3.69
CA GLU A 18 4.38 -9.91 -5.03
C GLU A 18 3.30 -10.42 -6.02
N PRO A 19 3.40 -10.09 -7.32
CA PRO A 19 2.43 -10.55 -8.29
C PRO A 19 2.48 -12.08 -8.35
N ALA A 20 1.33 -12.73 -8.16
CA ALA A 20 1.25 -14.18 -8.29
C ALA A 20 1.40 -14.55 -9.78
N GLU A 21 2.27 -15.51 -10.10
CA GLU A 21 2.47 -15.99 -11.47
C GLU A 21 2.21 -17.51 -11.59
N ARG A 22 1.59 -17.93 -12.70
CA ARG A 22 1.49 -19.34 -13.12
C ARG A 22 1.86 -19.43 -14.57
N LYS A 23 2.91 -20.22 -14.87
CA LYS A 23 3.44 -20.40 -16.22
C LYS A 23 3.78 -19.06 -16.90
N GLY A 24 4.38 -18.12 -16.15
CA GLY A 24 4.76 -16.79 -16.65
C GLY A 24 3.59 -15.86 -16.97
N LYS A 25 2.38 -16.16 -16.49
CA LYS A 25 1.21 -15.28 -16.57
C LYS A 25 0.78 -14.88 -15.17
N ALA A 26 0.45 -13.60 -14.98
CA ALA A 26 -0.17 -13.12 -13.75
C ALA A 26 -1.43 -13.95 -13.46
N LEU A 27 -1.46 -14.59 -12.29
CA LEU A 27 -2.43 -15.61 -11.90
C LEU A 27 -3.78 -15.04 -11.47
N VAL A 28 -3.80 -13.80 -11.00
CA VAL A 28 -4.90 -13.26 -10.22
C VAL A 28 -5.19 -11.88 -10.74
N ASN A 29 -6.46 -11.62 -11.10
CA ASN A 29 -6.95 -10.26 -11.09
C ASN A 29 -6.91 -9.82 -9.63
N PRO A 30 -5.97 -8.94 -9.24
CA PRO A 30 -5.83 -8.59 -7.85
C PRO A 30 -7.16 -7.95 -7.36
N PHE A 31 -7.92 -7.28 -8.22
CA PHE A 31 -9.15 -6.59 -7.84
C PHE A 31 -10.42 -7.45 -7.81
N SER A 32 -10.31 -8.79 -7.87
CA SER A 32 -11.48 -9.69 -7.86
C SER A 32 -12.05 -9.97 -6.46
N PHE A 33 -12.17 -8.91 -5.64
CA PHE A 33 -12.95 -8.93 -4.40
C PHE A 33 -14.42 -8.63 -4.70
N GLY A 34 -15.36 -9.33 -4.07
CA GLY A 34 -16.80 -9.11 -4.25
C GLY A 34 -17.31 -9.39 -5.67
N ALA A 35 -18.31 -8.62 -6.13
CA ALA A 35 -19.00 -8.79 -7.42
C ALA A 35 -18.13 -8.50 -8.69
N GLY A 36 -16.81 -8.54 -8.57
CA GLY A 36 -15.87 -8.43 -9.69
C GLY A 36 -15.65 -7.02 -10.20
N TYR A 37 -15.90 -5.98 -9.38
CA TYR A 37 -15.75 -4.59 -9.80
C TYR A 37 -14.54 -3.93 -9.14
N SER A 38 -13.49 -3.70 -9.95
CA SER A 38 -12.26 -3.05 -9.52
C SER A 38 -12.38 -1.55 -9.39
N GLY A 39 -13.44 -0.90 -9.88
CA GLY A 39 -13.61 0.56 -9.89
C GLY A 39 -12.52 1.34 -10.65
N LEU A 40 -11.54 0.66 -11.24
CA LEU A 40 -10.44 1.22 -12.02
C LEU A 40 -10.70 0.98 -13.50
N GLU A 41 -10.07 1.77 -14.36
CA GLU A 41 -10.02 1.44 -15.77
C GLU A 41 -9.30 0.11 -15.99
N LYS A 42 -9.83 -0.71 -16.90
CA LYS A 42 -9.29 -2.05 -17.19
C LYS A 42 -7.78 -2.04 -17.46
N LYS A 43 -7.29 -1.01 -18.18
CA LYS A 43 -5.86 -0.85 -18.48
C LYS A 43 -5.04 -0.63 -17.22
N THR A 44 -5.50 0.23 -16.31
CA THR A 44 -4.86 0.48 -15.01
C THR A 44 -4.82 -0.78 -14.17
N GLU A 45 -5.92 -1.52 -14.14
CA GLU A 45 -6.02 -2.80 -13.45
C GLU A 45 -5.04 -3.84 -14.01
N GLU A 46 -4.97 -4.00 -15.33
CA GLU A 46 -4.00 -4.88 -15.99
C GLU A 46 -2.55 -4.47 -15.74
N THR A 47 -2.28 -3.17 -15.61
CA THR A 47 -0.97 -2.63 -15.26
C THR A 47 -0.61 -2.96 -13.81
N LEU A 48 -1.49 -2.65 -12.85
CA LEU A 48 -1.24 -2.89 -11.43
C LEU A 48 -1.13 -4.38 -11.10
N ALA A 49 -1.88 -5.24 -11.80
CA ALA A 49 -1.80 -6.70 -11.67
C ALA A 49 -0.42 -7.28 -12.02
N LYS A 50 0.40 -6.56 -12.80
CA LYS A 50 1.78 -6.97 -13.09
C LYS A 50 2.74 -6.58 -11.97
N ILE A 51 2.33 -5.70 -11.07
CA ILE A 51 3.20 -5.09 -10.07
C ILE A 51 3.00 -5.74 -8.71
N TRP A 52 1.76 -5.95 -8.28
CA TRP A 52 1.46 -6.59 -7.02
C TRP A 52 0.20 -7.48 -7.12
N SER A 53 0.00 -8.30 -6.10
CA SER A 53 -1.29 -8.91 -5.79
C SER A 53 -1.77 -8.47 -4.41
N TRP A 54 -3.06 -8.59 -4.12
CA TRP A 54 -3.54 -8.28 -2.78
C TRP A 54 -3.45 -9.52 -1.89
N ASP A 55 -3.15 -9.29 -0.62
CA ASP A 55 -3.41 -10.29 0.39
C ASP A 55 -4.92 -10.30 0.72
N TYR A 56 -5.57 -11.45 0.67
CA TYR A 56 -7.01 -11.51 0.96
C TYR A 56 -7.23 -11.37 2.48
N MET A 57 -7.74 -10.22 2.91
CA MET A 57 -7.84 -9.84 4.33
C MET A 57 -9.24 -10.00 4.95
N GLY A 58 -10.15 -10.75 4.32
CA GLY A 58 -11.42 -11.21 4.90
C GLY A 58 -12.42 -10.14 5.39
N SER A 59 -12.10 -8.85 5.30
CA SER A 59 -12.98 -7.77 5.76
C SER A 59 -13.89 -7.28 4.63
N ALA A 60 -15.20 -7.23 4.88
CA ALA A 60 -16.21 -6.74 3.96
C ALA A 60 -15.92 -5.31 3.45
N GLN A 61 -15.18 -4.50 4.21
CA GLN A 61 -14.81 -3.14 3.82
C GLN A 61 -13.92 -3.11 2.56
N PHE A 62 -13.14 -4.17 2.30
CA PHE A 62 -12.35 -4.29 1.08
C PHE A 62 -13.23 -4.56 -0.16
N GLU A 63 -14.46 -5.01 0.03
CA GLU A 63 -15.44 -5.27 -1.03
C GLU A 63 -16.24 -4.00 -1.41
N ASP A 64 -16.27 -2.98 -0.54
CA ASP A 64 -17.01 -1.71 -0.72
C ASP A 64 -16.23 -0.63 -1.52
N GLY A 65 -15.24 -1.04 -2.30
CA GLY A 65 -14.51 -0.12 -3.17
C GLY A 65 -13.51 0.81 -2.45
N ILE A 66 -13.13 0.53 -1.20
CA ILE A 66 -12.29 1.44 -0.41
C ILE A 66 -10.83 1.49 -0.91
N ALA A 67 -10.28 0.36 -1.35
CA ALA A 67 -8.93 0.30 -1.92
C ALA A 67 -8.82 1.11 -3.21
N GLN A 68 -9.89 1.11 -4.00
CA GLN A 68 -10.05 1.86 -5.21
C GLN A 68 -10.07 3.36 -4.93
N ARG A 69 -10.84 3.78 -3.92
CA ARG A 69 -10.86 5.18 -3.48
C ARG A 69 -9.48 5.63 -2.99
N ALA A 70 -8.80 4.81 -2.20
CA ALA A 70 -7.46 5.12 -1.72
C ALA A 70 -6.45 5.22 -2.86
N LEU A 71 -6.44 4.28 -3.81
CA LEU A 71 -5.58 4.34 -5.00
C LEU A 71 -5.89 5.55 -5.89
N LYS A 72 -7.17 5.89 -6.06
CA LYS A 72 -7.59 7.08 -6.79
C LYS A 72 -7.07 8.34 -6.12
N SER A 73 -7.23 8.46 -4.80
CA SER A 73 -6.64 9.57 -4.05
C SER A 73 -5.13 9.61 -4.27
N VAL A 74 -4.43 8.48 -4.20
CA VAL A 74 -2.98 8.43 -4.50
C VAL A 74 -2.68 9.01 -5.86
N SER A 75 -3.43 8.63 -6.89
CA SER A 75 -3.29 9.19 -8.23
C SER A 75 -3.52 10.70 -8.27
N GLU A 76 -4.51 11.22 -7.54
CA GLU A 76 -4.86 12.64 -7.56
C GLU A 76 -3.71 13.55 -7.09
N TYR A 77 -2.95 13.18 -6.04
CA TYR A 77 -1.78 14.00 -5.65
C TYR A 77 -0.60 13.86 -6.61
N PHE A 78 -0.48 12.75 -7.35
CA PHE A 78 0.50 12.65 -8.44
C PHE A 78 0.15 13.58 -9.60
N SER A 79 -1.10 13.56 -10.05
CA SER A 79 -1.60 14.45 -11.11
C SER A 79 -1.46 15.92 -10.73
N ALA A 80 -1.64 16.26 -9.45
CA ALA A 80 -1.45 17.61 -8.92
C ALA A 80 0.02 17.99 -8.67
N ASN A 81 0.98 17.08 -8.87
CA ASN A 81 2.38 17.22 -8.48
C ASN A 81 2.58 17.55 -6.97
N ASP A 82 1.62 17.15 -6.14
CA ASP A 82 1.59 17.37 -4.69
C ASP A 82 1.83 16.07 -3.91
N PHE A 83 2.77 15.26 -4.41
CA PHE A 83 3.17 14.00 -3.78
C PHE A 83 4.55 14.10 -3.13
N ALA A 84 4.76 13.26 -2.11
CA ALA A 84 6.08 12.95 -1.56
C ALA A 84 6.36 11.46 -1.73
N ALA A 85 7.58 11.17 -2.19
CA ALA A 85 8.09 9.83 -2.39
C ALA A 85 9.50 9.75 -1.77
N GLY A 86 9.81 8.69 -1.04
CA GLY A 86 11.10 8.60 -0.37
C GLY A 86 11.31 7.30 0.41
N THR A 87 12.35 7.33 1.25
CA THR A 87 12.74 6.21 2.12
C THR A 87 12.54 6.60 3.58
N CYS A 88 11.97 5.69 4.36
CA CYS A 88 11.90 5.71 5.81
C CYS A 88 12.89 4.67 6.34
N HIS A 89 13.87 5.10 7.13
CA HIS A 89 14.84 4.22 7.77
C HIS A 89 14.28 3.76 9.10
N LEU A 90 14.15 2.45 9.24
CA LEU A 90 13.66 1.77 10.43
C LEU A 90 14.83 1.27 11.28
N PRO A 91 14.59 0.83 12.52
CA PRO A 91 15.57 0.09 13.30
C PRO A 91 16.14 -1.12 12.54
N ASP A 92 17.28 -1.64 13.00
CA ASP A 92 17.97 -2.81 12.41
C ASP A 92 18.35 -2.64 10.92
N GLU A 93 18.67 -1.39 10.54
CA GLU A 93 19.08 -1.01 9.17
C GLU A 93 18.05 -1.37 8.09
N LYS A 94 16.77 -1.50 8.48
CA LYS A 94 15.69 -1.79 7.53
C LYS A 94 15.24 -0.50 6.84
N GLU A 95 14.80 -0.65 5.59
CA GLU A 95 14.26 0.45 4.79
C GLU A 95 12.84 0.13 4.35
N VAL A 96 11.99 1.16 4.37
CA VAL A 96 10.68 1.15 3.74
C VAL A 96 10.59 2.32 2.77
N TYR A 97 10.07 2.07 1.58
CA TYR A 97 9.84 3.10 0.56
C TYR A 97 8.38 3.54 0.60
N TYR A 98 8.08 4.83 0.52
CA TYR A 98 6.70 5.33 0.66
C TYR A 98 6.30 6.29 -0.46
N LEU A 99 4.99 6.41 -0.66
CA LEU A 99 4.29 7.34 -1.54
C LEU A 99 3.09 7.93 -0.79
N CYS A 100 2.99 9.25 -0.73
CA CYS A 100 1.92 9.95 0.00
C CYS A 100 1.70 11.37 -0.55
N SER A 101 0.71 12.09 -0.02
CA SER A 101 0.61 13.54 -0.23
C SER A 101 1.82 14.24 0.39
N ARG A 102 2.24 15.37 -0.18
CA ARG A 102 3.39 16.13 0.35
C ARG A 102 3.12 16.65 1.76
N GLU A 103 1.89 17.04 2.06
CA GLU A 103 1.49 17.54 3.37
C GLU A 103 1.57 16.47 4.49
N ASP A 104 1.34 15.20 4.13
CA ASP A 104 1.26 14.10 5.09
C ASP A 104 2.60 13.39 5.35
N GLU A 105 3.65 13.69 4.59
CA GLU A 105 4.94 12.97 4.61
C GLU A 105 5.48 12.74 6.03
N LYS A 106 5.48 13.78 6.87
CA LYS A 106 5.97 13.70 8.24
C LYS A 106 5.14 12.74 9.10
N GLY A 107 3.82 12.73 8.91
CA GLY A 107 2.94 11.84 9.65
C GLY A 107 3.05 10.40 9.15
N VAL A 108 3.21 10.20 7.83
CA VAL A 108 3.38 8.88 7.21
C VAL A 108 4.63 8.20 7.74
N LYS A 109 5.78 8.91 7.79
CA LYS A 109 7.02 8.37 8.38
C LYS A 109 6.81 7.90 9.82
N LYS A 110 6.17 8.73 10.66
CA LYS A 110 5.84 8.37 12.04
C LYS A 110 4.91 7.16 12.14
N THR A 111 3.93 7.06 11.25
CA THR A 111 3.02 5.91 11.21
C THR A 111 3.77 4.64 10.83
N ILE A 112 4.63 4.68 9.81
CA ILE A 112 5.45 3.53 9.37
C ILE A 112 6.40 3.08 10.50
N GLU A 113 7.11 4.02 11.13
CA GLU A 113 7.98 3.74 12.28
C GLU A 113 7.21 3.07 13.42
N LYS A 114 6.03 3.60 13.75
CA LYS A 114 5.21 3.07 14.85
C LYS A 114 4.61 1.71 14.51
N LEU A 115 4.17 1.48 13.27
CA LEU A 115 3.71 0.16 12.81
C LEU A 115 4.83 -0.88 12.94
N TYR A 116 6.07 -0.49 12.64
CA TYR A 116 7.22 -1.37 12.81
C TYR A 116 7.56 -1.62 14.28
N SER A 117 7.60 -0.59 15.12
CA SER A 117 8.07 -0.72 16.52
C SER A 117 7.01 -1.28 17.47
N ASP A 118 5.75 -0.88 17.29
CA ASP A 118 4.64 -1.16 18.21
C ASP A 118 3.28 -1.15 17.48
N GLU A 119 3.09 -2.09 16.55
CA GLU A 119 1.82 -2.26 15.82
C GLU A 119 0.62 -2.43 16.76
N ARG A 120 0.82 -3.04 17.94
CA ARG A 120 -0.24 -3.29 18.92
C ARG A 120 -0.84 -2.02 19.51
N SER A 121 -0.13 -0.89 19.41
CA SER A 121 -0.66 0.42 19.79
C SER A 121 -1.71 0.95 18.82
N PHE A 122 -1.87 0.34 17.65
CA PHE A 122 -2.93 0.66 16.70
C PHE A 122 -4.14 -0.22 16.93
N HIS A 123 -5.33 0.34 16.71
CA HIS A 123 -6.57 -0.42 16.68
C HIS A 123 -6.85 -0.93 15.26
N LEU A 124 -5.89 -1.61 14.62
CA LEU A 124 -6.09 -2.04 13.23
C LEU A 124 -7.24 -3.04 13.11
N LYS A 125 -7.97 -2.98 11.99
CA LYS A 125 -9.00 -3.97 11.67
C LYS A 125 -8.40 -5.36 11.50
N GLU A 126 -7.25 -5.41 10.84
CA GLU A 126 -6.44 -6.60 10.62
C GLU A 126 -4.98 -6.20 10.86
N PRO A 127 -4.13 -7.08 11.42
CA PRO A 127 -2.72 -6.77 11.65
C PRO A 127 -2.01 -6.37 10.33
N ALA A 128 -1.10 -5.41 10.34
CA ALA A 128 -0.32 -5.08 9.14
C ALA A 128 0.91 -5.99 8.99
N TRP A 129 1.38 -6.59 10.09
CA TRP A 129 2.56 -7.46 10.16
C TRP A 129 3.82 -6.81 9.58
N VAL A 130 3.97 -5.48 9.75
CA VAL A 130 5.10 -4.75 9.14
C VAL A 130 6.42 -5.32 9.61
N ARG A 131 6.64 -5.43 10.93
CA ARG A 131 7.89 -5.99 11.49
C ARG A 131 8.11 -7.45 11.13
N GLN A 132 7.07 -8.28 11.23
CA GLN A 132 7.13 -9.72 10.97
C GLN A 132 7.49 -10.00 9.51
N SER A 133 7.01 -9.18 8.57
CA SER A 133 7.33 -9.31 7.15
C SER A 133 8.82 -9.12 6.81
N PHE A 134 9.60 -8.47 7.69
CA PHE A 134 11.06 -8.33 7.55
C PHE A 134 11.85 -9.48 8.18
N ASN A 135 11.22 -10.27 9.05
CA ASN A 135 11.86 -11.38 9.76
C ASN A 135 11.71 -12.71 9.01
N ASN A 136 11.12 -12.71 7.82
CA ASN A 136 10.87 -13.89 6.98
C ASN A 136 10.10 -15.00 7.72
N GLU A 137 9.11 -14.62 8.53
CA GLU A 137 8.13 -15.58 9.05
C GLU A 137 7.33 -16.14 7.86
N GLU A 138 7.19 -17.46 7.77
CA GLU A 138 6.70 -18.21 6.60
C GLU A 138 5.38 -17.64 6.00
N TYR A 139 4.50 -17.13 6.85
CA TYR A 139 3.20 -16.56 6.44
C TYR A 139 3.28 -15.15 5.84
N HIS A 140 4.38 -14.43 6.03
CA HIS A 140 4.52 -13.01 5.69
C HIS A 140 5.66 -12.73 4.69
N GLU A 141 6.34 -13.79 4.24
CA GLU A 141 7.44 -13.69 3.27
C GLU A 141 7.00 -12.94 2.00
N LYS A 142 5.78 -13.22 1.52
CA LYS A 142 5.23 -12.68 0.27
C LYS A 142 4.81 -11.21 0.35
N THR A 143 4.61 -10.66 1.54
CA THR A 143 4.13 -9.28 1.71
C THR A 143 5.22 -8.31 1.29
N ALA A 144 5.05 -7.61 0.18
CA ALA A 144 6.01 -6.69 -0.41
C ALA A 144 5.68 -5.20 -0.15
N GLY A 145 4.44 -4.91 0.24
CA GLY A 145 4.01 -3.55 0.57
C GLY A 145 2.67 -3.49 1.28
N TRP A 146 2.17 -2.28 1.46
CA TRP A 146 0.96 -1.95 2.19
C TRP A 146 0.31 -0.70 1.60
N LEU A 147 -1.00 -0.73 1.45
CA LEU A 147 -1.84 0.42 1.12
C LEU A 147 -2.67 0.77 2.36
N GLU A 148 -2.43 1.95 2.94
CA GLU A 148 -3.22 2.46 4.05
C GLU A 148 -4.42 3.23 3.50
N LEU A 149 -5.62 2.78 3.87
CA LEU A 149 -6.86 3.12 3.18
C LEU A 149 -7.58 4.34 3.77
N ASN A 150 -7.24 4.77 4.98
CA ASN A 150 -7.91 5.89 5.64
C ASN A 150 -7.22 7.24 5.37
N ASN A 151 -5.91 7.19 5.16
CA ASN A 151 -5.02 8.32 4.94
C ASN A 151 -4.33 8.23 3.57
N ASN A 152 -4.65 7.21 2.78
CA ASN A 152 -4.35 7.09 1.36
C ASN A 152 -2.85 7.24 1.04
N PHE A 153 -2.01 6.46 1.72
CA PHE A 153 -0.60 6.34 1.40
C PHE A 153 -0.22 4.89 1.15
N ILE A 154 0.87 4.68 0.40
CA ILE A 154 1.39 3.36 0.06
C ILE A 154 2.82 3.28 0.56
N PHE A 155 3.22 2.13 1.08
CA PHE A 155 4.61 1.88 1.44
C PHE A 155 5.03 0.45 1.14
N PHE A 156 6.33 0.23 0.93
CA PHE A 156 6.88 -1.00 0.38
C PHE A 156 8.15 -1.41 1.13
N LYS A 157 8.28 -2.70 1.44
CA LYS A 157 9.58 -3.29 1.78
C LYS A 157 10.38 -3.59 0.52
N ASP A 158 9.70 -3.91 -0.58
CA ASP A 158 10.33 -4.24 -1.85
C ASP A 158 10.61 -2.98 -2.70
N LYS A 159 11.89 -2.70 -2.92
CA LYS A 159 12.37 -1.54 -3.70
C LYS A 159 11.98 -1.62 -5.17
N LYS A 160 11.91 -2.83 -5.75
CA LYS A 160 11.62 -3.02 -7.18
C LYS A 160 10.14 -2.73 -7.45
N MET A 161 9.24 -3.19 -6.58
CA MET A 161 7.82 -2.88 -6.59
C MET A 161 7.60 -1.39 -6.45
N TYR A 162 8.24 -0.74 -5.46
CA TYR A 162 8.19 0.71 -5.30
C TYR A 162 8.56 1.47 -6.59
N LYS A 163 9.70 1.14 -7.21
CA LYS A 163 10.15 1.80 -8.45
C LYS A 163 9.15 1.64 -9.58
N ARG A 164 8.65 0.42 -9.80
CA ARG A 164 7.66 0.15 -10.85
C ARG A 164 6.38 0.94 -10.63
N ILE A 165 5.94 1.09 -9.38
CA ILE A 165 4.77 1.90 -9.05
C ILE A 165 5.03 3.37 -9.33
N LEU A 166 6.17 3.90 -8.87
CA LEU A 166 6.51 5.29 -9.14
C LEU A 166 6.54 5.58 -10.65
N GLU A 167 7.14 4.70 -11.45
CA GLU A 167 7.15 4.79 -12.91
C GLU A 167 5.73 4.79 -13.49
N GLN A 168 4.86 3.85 -13.08
CA GLN A 168 3.49 3.79 -13.60
C GLN A 168 2.62 4.98 -13.17
N PHE A 169 2.81 5.49 -11.95
CA PHE A 169 2.08 6.68 -11.49
C PHE A 169 2.49 7.92 -12.30
N ILE A 170 3.77 8.03 -12.66
CA ILE A 170 4.28 9.11 -13.51
C ILE A 170 3.79 8.95 -14.96
N GLU A 171 3.79 7.75 -15.53
CA GLU A 171 3.44 7.51 -16.94
C GLU A 171 1.94 7.57 -17.25
N HIS A 172 1.09 7.30 -16.28
CA HIS A 172 -0.35 7.12 -16.51
C HIS A 172 -1.25 8.14 -15.80
N PHE A 173 -0.69 8.93 -14.88
CA PHE A 173 -1.48 9.87 -14.08
C PHE A 173 -0.93 11.30 -14.05
N VAL A 174 0.16 11.59 -14.79
CA VAL A 174 0.65 12.95 -15.08
C VAL A 174 0.40 13.25 -16.56
#